data_AF-A0A2A7APJ2-F1
#
_entry.id   AF-A0A2A7APJ2-F1
#
_cell.length_a   1.000
_cell.length_b   1.000
_cell.length_c   1.000
_cell.angle_alpha   90.00
_cell.angle_beta   90.00
_cell.angle_gamma   90.00
#
_symmetry.space_group_name_H-M   'P 1'
#
loop_
_entity.id
_entity.type
_entity.pdbx_description
1 polymer ?
#
loop_
_entity_poly.entity_id
_entity_poly.type
_entity_poly.pdbx_seq_one_letter_code
_entity_poly.pdbx_strand_id
1 'polypeptide(L)' 'MNDLFIQGLTIDWNRVRPYNYVRQIPAISGIDTFTFHKPITFFVGENGSGKSTLLEAIAVAYGFNAEGG' A
#
# COMPACT_ATOMS: atom_id res chain seq x y z
N MET A 1 20.44 2.25 12.16
CA MET A 1 20.01 1.88 10.79
C MET A 1 18.75 1.06 10.92
N ASN A 2 17.82 1.18 9.98
CA ASN A 2 16.61 0.37 9.96
C ASN A 2 16.86 -0.85 9.08
N ASP A 3 16.83 -2.06 9.63
CA ASP A 3 17.22 -3.30 8.94
C ASP A 3 16.04 -3.97 8.20
N LEU A 4 14.96 -3.22 7.98
CA LEU A 4 13.78 -3.70 7.26
C LEU A 4 14.04 -3.71 5.74
N PHE A 5 13.69 -4.83 5.08
CA PHE A 5 13.73 -4.95 3.61
C PHE A 5 12.79 -3.95 2.93
N ILE A 6 11.58 -3.82 3.46
CA ILE A 6 10.59 -2.82 3.04
C ILE A 6 10.52 -1.76 4.13
N GLN A 7 10.95 -0.53 3.80
CA GLN A 7 11.02 0.57 4.77
C GLN A 7 9.78 1.46 4.75
N GLY A 8 9.09 1.52 3.60
CA GLY A 8 7.90 2.32 3.45
C GLY A 8 7.30 2.18 2.06
N LEU A 9 6.24 2.92 1.83
CA LEU A 9 5.63 3.13 0.52
C LEU A 9 5.20 4.59 0.40
N THR A 10 5.13 5.07 -0.83
CA THR A 10 4.61 6.41 -1.15
C THR A 10 3.72 6.31 -2.37
N ILE A 11 2.58 6.98 -2.32
CA ILE A 11 1.66 7.06 -3.46
C ILE A 11 1.92 8.37 -4.19
N ASP A 12 2.40 8.27 -5.43
CA ASP A 12 2.48 9.43 -6.31
C ASP A 12 1.10 9.75 -6.90
N TRP A 13 0.33 10.54 -6.15
CA TRP A 13 -1.01 10.97 -6.55
C TRP A 13 -1.02 11.79 -7.85
N ASN A 14 0.10 12.38 -8.29
CA ASN A 14 0.14 13.09 -9.57
C ASN A 14 0.02 12.13 -10.77
N ARG A 15 0.37 10.86 -10.58
CA ARG A 15 0.20 9.81 -11.60
C ARG A 15 -1.19 9.18 -11.59
N VAL A 16 -2.03 9.53 -10.60
CA VAL A 16 -3.41 9.04 -10.47
C VAL A 16 -4.38 10.15 -10.85
N ARG A 17 -5.21 9.91 -11.87
CA ARG A 17 -6.20 10.90 -12.31
C ARG A 17 -7.10 11.37 -11.14
N PRO A 18 -7.50 12.64 -11.08
CA PRO A 18 -8.28 13.20 -9.96
C PRO A 18 -9.58 12.45 -9.63
N TYR A 19 -10.21 11.83 -10.64
CA TYR A 19 -11.49 11.11 -10.50
C TYR A 19 -11.34 9.58 -10.55
N ASN A 20 -10.14 9.05 -10.34
CA ASN A 20 -9.93 7.60 -10.34
C ASN A 20 -10.47 6.97 -9.05
N TYR A 21 -11.16 5.82 -9.17
CA TYR A 21 -11.74 5.09 -8.05
C TYR A 21 -10.72 4.68 -6.97
N VAL A 22 -9.43 4.56 -7.30
CA VAL A 22 -8.36 4.29 -6.32
C VAL A 22 -8.33 5.35 -5.21
N ARG A 23 -8.67 6.61 -5.52
CA ARG A 23 -8.79 7.69 -4.54
C ARG A 23 -9.99 7.53 -3.60
N GLN A 24 -10.87 6.56 -3.84
CA GLN A 24 -12.03 6.26 -3.00
C GLN A 24 -11.83 4.97 -2.19
N ILE A 25 -10.76 4.20 -2.45
CA ILE A 25 -10.46 2.98 -1.69
C ILE A 25 -10.01 3.39 -0.27
N PRO A 26 -10.74 2.99 0.79
CA PRO A 26 -10.47 3.48 2.15
C PRO A 26 -9.04 3.22 2.66
N ALA A 27 -8.49 2.04 2.37
CA ALA A 27 -7.13 1.69 2.77
C ALA A 27 -6.03 2.44 2.00
N ILE A 28 -6.37 3.20 0.96
CA ILE A 28 -5.39 3.82 0.05
C ILE A 28 -5.54 5.35 0.02
N SER A 29 -6.77 5.87 0.00
CA SER A 29 -7.10 7.27 -0.30
C SER A 29 -6.45 8.34 0.58
N GLY A 30 -6.01 7.97 1.79
CA GLY A 30 -5.35 8.86 2.74
C GLY A 30 -3.84 8.63 2.90
N ILE A 31 -3.23 7.77 2.09
CA ILE A 31 -1.79 7.49 2.19
C ILE A 31 -1.03 8.38 1.20
N ASP A 32 -0.24 9.31 1.73
CA ASP A 32 0.82 9.97 0.96
C ASP A 32 2.12 9.17 1.09
N THR A 33 2.61 9.03 2.32
CA THR A 33 3.75 8.19 2.68
C THR A 33 3.40 7.35 3.91
N PHE A 34 3.75 6.08 3.88
CA PHE A 34 3.63 5.17 5.02
C PHE A 34 4.97 4.54 5.30
N THR A 35 5.42 4.58 6.56
CA THR A 35 6.71 4.05 7.00
C THR A 35 6.50 2.80 7.84
N PHE A 36 7.23 1.74 7.53
CA PHE A 36 7.25 0.53 8.34
C PHE A 36 8.23 0.68 9.51
N HIS A 37 7.77 0.29 10.70
CA HIS A 37 8.55 0.39 11.93
C HIS A 37 8.84 -0.98 12.57
N LYS A 38 8.24 -2.05 12.05
CA LYS A 38 8.33 -3.41 12.58
C LYS A 38 8.41 -4.41 11.42
N PRO A 39 9.12 -5.54 11.60
CA PRO A 39 9.23 -6.60 10.59
C PRO A 39 7.89 -7.28 10.31
N ILE A 40 6.96 -7.22 11.26
CA ILE A 40 5.58 -7.70 11.11
C ILE A 40 4.65 -6.50 11.26
N THR A 41 3.81 -6.26 10.26
CA THR A 41 2.81 -5.18 10.23
C THR A 41 1.47 -5.77 9.81
N PHE A 42 0.42 -5.52 10.59
CA PHE A 42 -0.92 -6.00 10.30
C PHE A 42 -1.77 -4.89 9.69
N PHE A 43 -2.40 -5.17 8.55
CA PHE A 43 -3.45 -4.33 7.98
C PHE A 43 -4.82 -4.89 8.40
N VAL A 44 -5.58 -4.13 9.19
CA VAL A 44 -6.86 -4.56 9.78
C VAL A 44 -7.98 -3.60 9.36
N GLY A 45 -9.20 -4.11 9.19
CA GLY A 45 -10.37 -3.34 8.77
C GLY A 45 -11.43 -4.21 8.11
N GLU A 46 -12.58 -3.62 7.78
CA GLU A 46 -13.75 -4.33 7.23
C GLU A 46 -13.51 -4.96 5.86
N ASN A 47 -14.30 -5.98 5.51
CA ASN A 47 -14.25 -6.58 4.16
C ASN A 47 -14.61 -5.52 3.10
N GLY A 48 -13.85 -5.49 2.01
CA GLY A 48 -14.01 -4.47 0.97
C GLY A 48 -13.28 -3.14 1.23
N SER A 49 -12.62 -2.95 2.38
CA SER A 49 -11.90 -1.70 2.66
C SER A 49 -10.63 -1.46 1.82
N GLY A 50 -10.20 -2.45 1.02
CA GLY A 50 -9.03 -2.35 0.14
C GLY A 50 -7.70 -2.82 0.73
N LYS A 51 -7.71 -3.56 1.85
CA LYS A 51 -6.49 -4.08 2.49
C LYS A 51 -5.66 -4.97 1.57
N SER A 52 -6.29 -5.94 0.90
CA SER A 52 -5.61 -6.82 -0.06
C SER A 52 -5.07 -6.01 -1.24
N THR A 53 -5.85 -5.06 -1.75
CA THR A 53 -5.42 -4.16 -2.83
C THR A 53 -4.18 -3.34 -2.46
N LEU A 54 -4.10 -2.82 -1.23
CA LEU A 54 -2.89 -2.14 -0.75
C LEU A 54 -1.70 -3.10 -0.71
N LEU A 55 -1.89 -4.32 -0.20
CA LEU A 55 -0.84 -5.34 -0.11
C LEU A 55 -0.33 -5.78 -1.48
N GLU A 56 -1.24 -6.05 -2.41
CA GLU A 56 -0.96 -6.38 -3.81
C GLU A 56 -0.20 -5.25 -4.50
N ALA A 57 -0.61 -4.00 -4.28
CA ALA A 57 0.08 -2.83 -4.83
C ALA A 57 1.52 -2.70 -4.31
N ILE A 58 1.76 -2.98 -3.01
CA ILE A 58 3.10 -3.04 -2.44
C ILE A 58 3.92 -4.15 -3.11
N ALA A 59 3.34 -5.36 -3.25
CA ALA A 59 4.03 -6.49 -3.86
C ALA A 59 4.44 -6.20 -5.31
N VAL A 60 3.51 -5.71 -6.13
CA VAL A 60 3.76 -5.34 -7.53
C VAL A 60 4.78 -4.21 -7.64
N ALA A 61 4.71 -3.19 -6.78
CA ALA A 61 5.67 -2.10 -6.78
C ALA A 61 7.10 -2.56 -6.43
N TYR A 62 7.23 -3.61 -5.61
CA TYR A 62 8.50 -4.24 -5.27
C TYR A 62 9.00 -5.27 -6.31
N GLY A 63 8.23 -5.53 -7.37
CA GLY A 63 8.61 -6.46 -8.43
C GLY A 63 8.19 -7.92 -8.19
N PHE A 64 7.31 -8.17 -7.23
CA PHE A 64 6.66 -9.47 -7.04
C PHE A 64 5.37 -9.56 -7.85
N ASN A 65 4.79 -10.76 -7.97
CA ASN A 65 3.39 -10.96 -8.36
C ASN A 65 2.45 -10.39 -7.29
N ALA A 66 1.19 -10.18 -7.67
CA ALA A 66 0.18 -9.58 -6.79
C ALA A 66 -0.12 -10.43 -5.54
N GLU A 67 -0.07 -11.76 -5.64
CA GLU A 67 -0.27 -12.64 -4.47
C GLU A 67 0.94 -12.68 -3.52
N GLY A 68 2.07 -12.09 -3.92
CA GLY A 68 3.35 -12.29 -3.27
C GLY A 68 4.10 -13.50 -3.86
N GLY A 69 5.44 -13.41 -3.82
CA GLY A 69 6.35 -14.39 -4.40
C GLY A 69 6.26 -15.78 -3.79
#